data_AF-A0A4C2E799-F1
#
_entry.id   AF-A0A4C2E799-F1
#
_cell.length_a   1.000
_cell.length_b   1.000
_cell.length_c   1.000
_cell.angle_alpha   90.00
_cell.angle_beta   90.00
_cell.angle_gamma   90.00
#
_symmetry.space_group_name_H-M   'P 1'
#
loop_
_entity.id
_entity.type
_entity.pdbx_description
1 polymer ?
#
loop_
_entity_poly.entity_id
_entity_poly.type
_entity_poly.pdbx_seq_one_letter_code
_entity_poly.pdbx_strand_id
1 'polypeptide(L)'
;MLRSASCRFLRAPSATRVTFSSVSSLSSVSTSRIAVVGGARSLVTTRLYSEKSGPSGTGEAKNQSSSSQQSQPTNSGKGKLLVLLGLLAVGSTVASINYQKNDPTEFLEEKSFQKPGEKPLFSDDQVSVIFVLGGPGSGKGTQCAKLVQNHHFVHLSAGDLLRAEQAREGSQYGALIKKYITEGQIVPQEITVQLLKQAIESKYKQGKTRFLVDGFPRKMDQAITFEKVVAPSKFTLFFECPEKVMLGRLLERGKTSGRDDDNIESIKKRFKTFIDTSMPVVEHFEKQSKVVRVRCDEPVDAVYSHVETAIKDKI
;
A
#
# COMPACT_ATOMS: atom_id res chain seq x y z
N MET A 1 -65.22 -0.63 -34.78
CA MET A 1 -64.70 0.26 -35.85
C MET A 1 -63.17 0.15 -35.81
N LEU A 2 -62.54 -0.63 -36.71
CA LEU A 2 -61.88 -0.17 -37.96
C LEU A 2 -60.70 0.79 -37.64
N ARG A 3 -59.41 0.59 -37.96
CA ARG A 3 -58.61 -0.14 -38.99
C ARG A 3 -57.18 -0.35 -38.41
N SER A 4 -56.48 -1.47 -38.57
CA SER A 4 -55.63 -1.90 -39.71
C SER A 4 -54.66 -0.86 -40.29
N ALA A 5 -53.36 -1.10 -40.11
CA ALA A 5 -52.33 -0.85 -41.13
C ALA A 5 -51.17 -1.84 -40.94
N SER A 6 -50.74 -2.42 -42.05
CA SER A 6 -49.77 -3.51 -42.22
C SER A 6 -48.62 -3.04 -43.13
N CYS A 7 -47.61 -3.90 -43.30
CA CYS A 7 -46.48 -3.86 -44.25
C CYS A 7 -45.25 -3.01 -43.86
N ARG A 8 -44.00 -3.40 -44.11
CA ARG A 8 -43.41 -4.57 -44.81
C ARG A 8 -41.91 -4.67 -44.49
N PHE A 9 -41.41 -5.90 -44.62
CA PHE A 9 -40.01 -6.34 -44.74
C PHE A 9 -39.12 -5.47 -45.64
N LEU A 10 -37.86 -5.24 -45.25
CA LEU A 10 -36.72 -5.18 -46.16
C LEU A 10 -35.46 -5.84 -45.55
N ARG A 11 -34.76 -6.57 -46.42
CA ARG A 11 -33.64 -7.50 -46.23
C ARG A 11 -32.31 -6.83 -45.86
N ALA A 12 -31.47 -7.60 -45.17
CA ALA A 12 -30.01 -7.43 -45.10
C ALA A 12 -29.29 -7.87 -46.39
N PRO A 13 -28.07 -7.36 -46.61
CA PRO A 13 -26.90 -8.15 -46.99
C PRO A 13 -25.76 -7.84 -45.99
N SER A 14 -24.67 -8.57 -45.78
CA SER A 14 -24.06 -9.79 -46.31
C SER A 14 -22.73 -9.87 -45.54
N ALA A 15 -22.43 -11.00 -44.91
CA ALA A 15 -21.16 -11.19 -44.20
C ALA A 15 -19.99 -11.35 -45.18
N THR A 16 -18.92 -10.58 -45.00
CA THR A 16 -17.65 -10.82 -45.71
C THR A 16 -16.77 -11.69 -44.84
N ARG A 17 -16.59 -12.93 -45.31
CA ARG A 17 -15.66 -13.94 -44.83
C ARG A 17 -14.28 -13.64 -45.40
N VAL A 18 -13.26 -13.53 -44.55
CA VAL A 18 -11.85 -13.58 -44.97
C VAL A 18 -11.22 -14.79 -44.29
N THR A 19 -10.74 -15.73 -45.10
CA THR A 19 -10.01 -16.92 -44.66
C THR A 19 -8.54 -16.83 -45.06
N PHE A 20 -7.68 -17.17 -44.10
CA PHE A 20 -6.32 -17.73 -44.13
C PHE A 20 -5.39 -17.53 -45.34
N SER A 21 -4.15 -17.13 -45.01
CA SER A 21 -2.95 -17.75 -45.55
C SER A 21 -1.81 -17.65 -44.54
N SER A 22 -1.36 -18.80 -44.03
CA SER A 22 -0.07 -18.95 -43.34
C SER A 22 1.03 -19.06 -44.39
N VAL A 23 2.12 -18.30 -44.23
CA VAL A 23 3.40 -18.61 -44.88
C VAL A 23 4.52 -18.37 -43.88
N SER A 24 5.40 -19.36 -43.83
CA SER A 24 6.58 -19.51 -42.99
C SER A 24 7.82 -18.83 -43.57
N SER A 25 8.67 -18.35 -42.65
CA SER A 25 10.14 -18.37 -42.70
C SER A 25 10.93 -17.28 -43.45
N LEU A 26 12.04 -16.94 -42.76
CA LEU A 26 13.37 -16.54 -43.22
C LEU A 26 13.80 -15.06 -43.22
N SER A 27 14.85 -14.87 -42.41
CA SER A 27 16.07 -14.10 -42.62
C SER A 27 16.07 -12.57 -42.51
N SER A 28 16.91 -12.15 -41.55
CA SER A 28 17.70 -10.93 -41.47
C SER A 28 18.09 -10.30 -42.81
N VAL A 29 17.83 -9.00 -42.97
CA VAL A 29 18.75 -8.08 -43.68
C VAL A 29 18.69 -6.70 -43.02
N SER A 30 19.87 -6.24 -42.65
CA SER A 30 20.22 -4.88 -42.24
C SER A 30 19.98 -3.89 -43.38
N THR A 31 19.43 -2.71 -43.09
CA THR A 31 19.57 -1.57 -44.01
C THR A 31 19.83 -0.29 -43.23
N SER A 32 21.10 0.09 -43.21
CA SER A 32 21.58 1.40 -42.83
C SER A 32 20.99 2.48 -43.74
N ARG A 33 20.51 3.59 -43.17
CA ARG A 33 20.46 4.88 -43.87
C ARG A 33 21.49 5.80 -43.26
N ILE A 34 22.49 6.11 -44.07
CA ILE A 34 23.44 7.21 -43.89
C ILE A 34 22.73 8.47 -44.40
N ALA A 35 22.66 9.50 -43.56
CA ALA A 35 22.56 10.88 -44.00
C ALA A 35 23.71 11.63 -43.31
N VAL A 36 24.66 12.09 -44.13
CA VAL A 36 25.74 13.01 -43.75
C VAL A 36 25.36 14.37 -44.30
N VAL A 37 25.52 15.44 -43.52
CA VAL A 37 26.28 16.66 -43.89
C VAL A 37 26.38 17.59 -42.66
N GLY A 38 27.65 17.88 -42.28
CA GLY A 38 28.16 19.09 -41.61
C GLY A 38 27.75 19.35 -40.15
N GLY A 39 28.65 19.58 -39.19
CA GLY A 39 30.09 19.75 -39.20
C GLY A 39 30.60 20.12 -37.80
N ALA A 40 31.93 20.08 -37.65
CA ALA A 40 32.77 20.38 -36.47
C ALA A 40 33.07 19.20 -35.51
N ARG A 41 34.35 18.84 -35.58
CA ARG A 41 35.10 17.75 -34.95
C ARG A 41 35.51 18.10 -33.51
N SER A 42 35.65 17.08 -32.66
CA SER A 42 36.90 16.89 -31.91
C SER A 42 37.12 15.41 -31.57
N LEU A 43 38.32 14.93 -31.85
CA LEU A 43 38.82 13.57 -31.71
C LEU A 43 39.69 13.51 -30.45
N VAL A 44 39.44 12.54 -29.56
CA VAL A 44 40.48 12.03 -28.65
C VAL A 44 40.36 10.51 -28.56
N THR A 45 41.36 9.83 -29.09
CA THR A 45 41.76 8.44 -28.78
C THR A 45 43.16 8.57 -28.20
N THR A 46 43.54 7.93 -27.09
CA THR A 46 44.25 6.63 -26.92
C THR A 46 44.72 6.68 -25.44
N ARG A 47 44.81 5.63 -24.62
CA ARG A 47 45.74 4.49 -24.70
C ARG A 47 45.47 3.53 -23.54
N LEU A 48 45.46 2.23 -23.86
CA LEU A 48 45.70 1.13 -22.92
C LEU A 48 47.20 1.01 -22.63
N TYR A 49 47.56 0.61 -21.41
CA TYR A 49 48.85 -0.03 -21.12
C TYR A 49 48.66 -1.19 -20.13
N SER A 50 49.44 -2.23 -20.39
CA SER A 50 49.54 -3.53 -19.72
C SER A 50 50.88 -3.62 -18.98
N GLU A 51 50.95 -4.50 -17.95
CA GLU A 51 52.04 -5.44 -17.57
C GLU A 51 52.09 -5.64 -16.04
N LYS A 52 51.85 -6.87 -15.53
CA LYS A 52 52.80 -7.92 -15.05
C LYS A 52 53.69 -7.43 -13.87
N SER A 53 53.94 -8.13 -12.75
CA SER A 53 54.15 -9.57 -12.46
C SER A 53 54.23 -9.77 -10.91
N GLY A 54 53.94 -10.99 -10.39
CA GLY A 54 54.19 -11.40 -8.98
C GLY A 54 55.67 -11.68 -8.67
N PRO A 55 56.07 -12.49 -7.64
CA PRO A 55 55.28 -13.39 -6.78
C PRO A 55 55.67 -13.48 -5.26
N SER A 56 54.91 -14.32 -4.53
CA SER A 56 55.31 -15.34 -3.50
C SER A 56 55.83 -15.00 -2.09
N GLY A 57 55.29 -15.74 -1.10
CA GLY A 57 55.96 -16.21 0.13
C GLY A 57 55.21 -15.90 1.45
N THR A 58 54.32 -16.74 2.00
CA THR A 58 54.49 -17.95 2.88
C THR A 58 54.79 -17.70 4.37
N GLY A 59 54.02 -18.38 5.25
CA GLY A 59 54.28 -18.64 6.69
C GLY A 59 53.18 -18.07 7.61
N GLU A 60 52.19 -18.79 8.16
CA GLU A 60 52.23 -19.84 9.22
C GLU A 60 53.13 -19.45 10.42
N ALA A 61 52.78 -19.59 11.71
CA ALA A 61 51.62 -20.08 12.44
C ALA A 61 51.81 -19.78 13.96
N LYS A 62 50.74 -19.97 14.75
CA LYS A 62 50.70 -20.27 16.21
C LYS A 62 51.15 -19.17 17.19
N ASN A 63 50.77 -19.15 18.47
CA ASN A 63 49.63 -19.60 19.30
C ASN A 63 49.99 -19.09 20.73
N GLN A 64 49.03 -19.10 21.66
CA GLN A 64 49.17 -19.05 23.13
C GLN A 64 49.11 -17.67 23.86
N SER A 65 47.97 -17.49 24.54
CA SER A 65 47.78 -17.26 26.01
C SER A 65 48.99 -16.78 26.83
N SER A 66 48.93 -15.88 27.81
CA SER A 66 47.98 -15.74 28.93
C SER A 66 48.31 -14.51 29.84
N SER A 67 47.34 -14.14 30.69
CA SER A 67 47.43 -13.56 32.06
C SER A 67 47.86 -12.09 32.32
N SER A 68 46.85 -11.27 32.63
CA SER A 68 46.62 -10.42 33.84
C SER A 68 47.78 -9.86 34.70
N GLN A 69 47.72 -8.55 35.04
CA GLN A 69 47.73 -8.03 36.43
C GLN A 69 47.51 -6.50 36.55
N GLN A 70 46.84 -6.13 37.67
CA GLN A 70 46.54 -4.84 38.35
C GLN A 70 47.73 -3.84 38.44
N SER A 71 47.63 -2.52 38.68
CA SER A 71 46.96 -1.77 39.77
C SER A 71 47.28 -0.24 39.66
N GLN A 72 46.57 0.57 40.46
CA GLN A 72 46.62 2.05 40.62
C GLN A 72 47.98 2.67 41.03
N PRO A 73 48.08 4.03 41.00
CA PRO A 73 48.83 4.75 42.02
C PRO A 73 48.07 5.92 42.70
N THR A 74 48.72 6.43 43.75
CA THR A 74 48.27 7.23 44.89
C THR A 74 48.71 8.71 44.87
N ASN A 75 47.82 9.59 45.35
CA ASN A 75 47.96 10.72 46.29
C ASN A 75 49.24 11.62 46.40
N SER A 76 49.05 12.96 46.38
CA SER A 76 49.20 13.92 47.53
C SER A 76 49.67 15.34 47.14
N GLY A 77 49.17 16.40 47.83
CA GLY A 77 49.92 17.68 47.96
C GLY A 77 49.19 19.06 47.87
N LYS A 78 48.30 19.38 48.81
CA LYS A 78 48.02 20.69 49.49
C LYS A 78 48.04 22.04 48.74
N GLY A 79 46.90 22.77 48.80
CA GLY A 79 46.81 24.23 48.59
C GLY A 79 45.40 24.83 48.83
N LYS A 80 45.19 25.38 50.03
CA LYS A 80 44.09 26.22 50.60
C LYS A 80 43.03 26.84 49.64
N LEU A 81 41.73 26.60 49.92
CA LEU A 81 40.70 27.63 50.26
C LEU A 81 39.37 26.94 50.66
N LEU A 82 38.89 27.17 51.89
CA LEU A 82 37.64 26.62 52.44
C LEU A 82 36.46 27.60 52.28
N VAL A 83 35.35 27.04 51.79
CA VAL A 83 33.98 27.12 52.33
C VAL A 83 33.35 28.50 52.47
N LEU A 84 32.38 28.77 51.59
CA LEU A 84 31.07 29.24 52.03
C LEU A 84 29.97 28.64 51.15
N LEU A 85 28.87 28.26 51.81
CA LEU A 85 27.57 27.81 51.29
C LEU A 85 27.46 26.33 50.90
N GLY A 86 27.41 25.50 51.95
CA GLY A 86 26.63 24.28 51.90
C GLY A 86 25.14 24.59 51.82
N LEU A 87 24.48 24.05 50.79
CA LEU A 87 23.07 23.59 50.78
C LEU A 87 22.58 23.13 49.39
N LEU A 88 23.43 22.52 48.54
CA LEU A 88 22.99 22.04 47.20
C LEU A 88 23.56 20.66 46.81
N ALA A 89 23.89 19.80 47.79
CA ALA A 89 24.46 18.48 47.54
C ALA A 89 23.63 17.31 48.11
N VAL A 90 22.31 17.47 48.17
CA VAL A 90 21.34 16.36 48.30
C VAL A 90 20.26 16.42 47.20
N GLY A 91 20.29 17.42 46.31
CA GLY A 91 19.27 17.62 45.27
C GLY A 91 19.60 17.09 43.88
N SER A 92 20.78 16.50 43.65
CA SER A 92 21.30 16.27 42.29
C SER A 92 21.40 14.81 41.86
N THR A 93 20.84 13.87 42.64
CA THR A 93 20.76 12.44 42.27
C THR A 93 19.33 11.90 42.16
N VAL A 94 18.29 12.75 42.23
CA VAL A 94 16.88 12.37 41.98
C VAL A 94 16.23 13.25 40.89
N ALA A 95 17.03 13.95 40.09
CA ALA A 95 16.54 14.82 39.00
C ALA A 95 16.93 14.32 37.58
N SER A 96 17.22 13.03 37.43
CA SER A 96 17.55 12.41 36.13
C SER A 96 16.79 11.11 35.84
N ILE A 97 15.73 10.81 36.61
CA ILE A 97 14.79 9.71 36.34
C ILE A 97 13.38 10.27 36.34
N ASN A 98 13.07 11.20 35.43
CA ASN A 98 11.70 11.39 34.93
C ASN A 98 11.61 12.22 33.63
N TYR A 99 12.69 12.25 32.83
CA TYR A 99 12.69 12.96 31.56
C TYR A 99 12.22 12.02 30.45
N GLN A 100 10.99 12.28 29.99
CA GLN A 100 10.32 11.76 28.78
C GLN A 100 9.88 10.28 28.80
N LYS A 101 8.79 10.04 29.51
CA LYS A 101 7.78 9.03 29.13
C LYS A 101 6.45 9.71 28.84
N ASN A 102 6.43 10.57 27.82
CA ASN A 102 5.19 11.06 27.24
C ASN A 102 5.21 10.67 25.76
N ASP A 103 4.47 9.62 25.40
CA ASP A 103 4.04 9.41 24.02
C ASP A 103 3.29 10.67 23.57
N PRO A 104 3.46 11.17 22.33
CA PRO A 104 2.58 12.18 21.78
C PRO A 104 1.23 11.52 21.45
N THR A 105 0.38 11.37 22.46
CA THR A 105 -1.02 10.94 22.30
C THR A 105 -1.92 11.82 23.15
N GLU A 106 -2.11 13.06 22.70
CA GLU A 106 -3.21 13.93 23.16
C GLU A 106 -3.53 14.97 22.06
N PHE A 107 -3.93 14.48 20.88
CA PHE A 107 -4.48 15.36 19.82
C PHE A 107 -5.57 14.70 18.95
N LEU A 108 -6.11 13.54 19.38
CA LEU A 108 -7.19 12.83 18.68
C LEU A 108 -8.43 12.58 19.55
N GLU A 109 -8.52 13.22 20.71
CA GLU A 109 -9.78 13.41 21.46
C GLU A 109 -10.07 14.91 21.29
N GLU A 110 -10.99 15.42 20.45
CA GLU A 110 -12.43 15.22 20.42
C GLU A 110 -13.00 15.59 19.03
N LYS A 111 -12.91 14.70 18.04
CA LYS A 111 -13.94 14.69 16.97
C LYS A 111 -14.83 13.50 17.26
N SER A 112 -15.80 13.75 18.13
CA SER A 112 -16.75 12.78 18.68
C SER A 112 -17.28 11.81 17.61
N PHE A 113 -16.79 10.58 17.65
CA PHE A 113 -17.45 9.44 17.03
C PHE A 113 -18.71 9.14 17.85
N GLN A 114 -19.79 9.88 17.56
CA GLN A 114 -21.21 9.69 17.91
C GLN A 114 -21.57 9.11 19.29
N LYS A 115 -22.59 9.70 19.92
CA LYS A 115 -23.11 9.21 21.21
C LYS A 115 -23.67 7.78 21.07
N PRO A 116 -23.63 6.94 22.12
CA PRO A 116 -24.24 5.61 22.09
C PRO A 116 -25.72 5.68 21.64
N GLY A 117 -26.09 4.93 20.60
CA GLY A 117 -27.47 4.86 20.06
C GLY A 117 -27.72 5.61 18.76
N GLU A 118 -26.74 6.32 18.20
CA GLU A 118 -26.88 6.99 16.90
C GLU A 118 -26.81 5.98 15.74
N LYS A 119 -27.67 6.16 14.73
CA LYS A 119 -27.71 5.34 13.51
C LYS A 119 -26.53 5.70 12.59
N PRO A 120 -26.08 4.77 11.72
CA PRO A 120 -25.06 5.08 10.72
C PRO A 120 -25.53 6.21 9.79
N LEU A 121 -24.57 6.93 9.20
CA LEU A 121 -24.85 8.03 8.27
C LEU A 121 -25.76 7.59 7.11
N PHE A 122 -25.59 6.36 6.64
CA PHE A 122 -26.42 5.73 5.62
C PHE A 122 -26.91 4.36 6.09
N SER A 123 -28.17 4.06 5.80
CA SER A 123 -28.72 2.71 5.91
C SER A 123 -28.38 1.85 4.69
N ASP A 124 -28.56 0.54 4.81
CA ASP A 124 -28.24 -0.45 3.76
C ASP A 124 -29.04 -0.27 2.45
N ASP A 125 -30.22 0.37 2.54
CA ASP A 125 -31.07 0.71 1.39
C ASP A 125 -30.63 2.01 0.68
N GLN A 126 -29.89 2.90 1.37
CA GLN A 126 -29.43 4.17 0.79
C GLN A 126 -28.13 4.00 0.00
N VAL A 127 -27.20 3.20 0.53
CA VAL A 127 -25.90 2.95 -0.11
C VAL A 127 -25.52 1.47 -0.02
N SER A 128 -24.96 0.96 -1.11
CA SER A 128 -24.40 -0.38 -1.20
C SER A 128 -22.88 -0.30 -1.09
N VAL A 129 -22.33 -0.71 0.05
CA VAL A 129 -20.89 -0.76 0.29
C VAL A 129 -20.39 -2.21 0.17
N ILE A 130 -19.38 -2.42 -0.66
CA ILE A 130 -18.63 -3.67 -0.77
C ILE A 130 -17.19 -3.40 -0.34
N PHE A 131 -16.73 -4.11 0.69
CA PHE A 131 -15.31 -4.07 1.05
C PHE A 131 -14.52 -4.93 0.08
N VAL A 132 -13.38 -4.41 -0.39
CA VAL A 132 -12.49 -5.14 -1.27
C VAL A 132 -11.16 -5.36 -0.54
N LEU A 133 -10.96 -6.60 -0.09
CA LEU A 133 -9.84 -7.00 0.77
C LEU A 133 -8.88 -7.97 0.06
N GLY A 134 -7.71 -8.13 0.64
CA GLY A 134 -6.61 -8.94 0.09
C GLY A 134 -5.25 -8.29 0.37
N GLY A 135 -4.19 -9.08 0.32
CA GLY A 135 -2.84 -8.61 0.64
C GLY A 135 -2.32 -7.50 -0.29
N PRO A 136 -1.25 -6.79 0.10
CA PRO A 136 -0.62 -5.82 -0.79
C PRO A 136 -0.16 -6.52 -2.08
N GLY A 137 -0.46 -5.96 -3.25
CA GLY A 137 -0.11 -6.59 -4.54
C GLY A 137 -1.09 -7.67 -5.04
N SER A 138 -2.20 -7.93 -4.35
CA SER A 138 -3.20 -8.91 -4.79
C SER A 138 -4.03 -8.51 -6.02
N GLY A 139 -3.88 -7.27 -6.53
CA GLY A 139 -4.59 -6.81 -7.73
C GLY A 139 -5.96 -6.13 -7.47
N LYS A 140 -6.33 -5.85 -6.20
CA LYS A 140 -7.61 -5.19 -5.84
C LYS A 140 -7.95 -3.97 -6.70
N GLY A 141 -7.05 -2.99 -6.77
CA GLY A 141 -7.28 -1.75 -7.52
C GLY A 141 -7.51 -2.00 -9.01
N THR A 142 -6.79 -2.96 -9.61
CA THR A 142 -6.97 -3.38 -11.01
C THR A 142 -8.37 -3.94 -11.23
N GLN A 143 -8.82 -4.85 -10.35
CA GLN A 143 -10.16 -5.43 -10.47
C GLN A 143 -11.27 -4.41 -10.16
N CYS A 144 -11.05 -3.50 -9.20
CA CYS A 144 -11.98 -2.41 -8.92
C CYS A 144 -12.16 -1.49 -10.12
N ALA A 145 -11.08 -1.15 -10.84
CA ALA A 145 -11.15 -0.32 -12.04
C ALA A 145 -12.03 -0.96 -13.13
N LYS A 146 -11.94 -2.29 -13.31
CA LYS A 146 -12.82 -3.02 -14.23
C LYS A 146 -14.28 -3.05 -13.75
N LEU A 147 -14.52 -3.27 -12.46
CA LEU A 147 -15.88 -3.24 -11.87
C LEU A 147 -16.56 -1.87 -12.00
N VAL A 148 -15.82 -0.78 -11.88
CA VAL A 148 -16.32 0.59 -12.09
C VAL A 148 -16.85 0.76 -13.52
N GLN A 149 -16.13 0.23 -14.51
CA GLN A 149 -16.51 0.32 -15.92
C GLN A 149 -17.81 -0.45 -16.22
N ASN A 150 -17.98 -1.64 -15.65
CA ASN A 150 -19.06 -2.55 -16.03
C ASN A 150 -20.31 -2.46 -15.12
N HIS A 151 -20.17 -1.99 -13.88
CA HIS A 151 -21.26 -2.06 -12.87
C HIS A 151 -21.57 -0.72 -12.17
N HIS A 152 -21.04 0.41 -12.67
CA HIS A 152 -21.33 1.75 -12.16
C HIS A 152 -21.01 1.95 -10.67
N PHE A 153 -20.07 1.17 -10.13
CA PHE A 153 -19.53 1.43 -8.79
C PHE A 153 -18.68 2.69 -8.78
N VAL A 154 -18.59 3.32 -7.61
CA VAL A 154 -17.53 4.27 -7.28
C VAL A 154 -16.43 3.53 -6.54
N HIS A 155 -15.21 3.57 -7.06
CA HIS A 155 -14.05 3.00 -6.38
C HIS A 155 -13.42 4.04 -5.44
N LEU A 156 -13.29 3.68 -4.18
CA LEU A 156 -12.61 4.45 -3.14
C LEU A 156 -11.48 3.60 -2.56
N SER A 157 -10.22 3.93 -2.88
CA SER A 157 -9.07 3.26 -2.28
C SER A 157 -8.64 3.97 -1.01
N ALA A 158 -8.67 3.28 0.12
CA ALA A 158 -8.22 3.87 1.40
C ALA A 158 -6.75 4.30 1.34
N GLY A 159 -5.91 3.54 0.63
CA GLY A 159 -4.51 3.90 0.44
C GLY A 159 -4.33 5.18 -0.38
N ASP A 160 -5.16 5.40 -1.39
CA ASP A 160 -5.07 6.63 -2.22
C ASP A 160 -5.61 7.84 -1.46
N LEU A 161 -6.70 7.69 -0.70
CA LEU A 161 -7.20 8.75 0.19
C LEU A 161 -6.14 9.17 1.23
N LEU A 162 -5.45 8.19 1.84
CA LEU A 162 -4.36 8.46 2.78
C LEU A 162 -3.19 9.17 2.10
N ARG A 163 -2.76 8.73 0.91
CA ARG A 163 -1.68 9.40 0.16
C ARG A 163 -2.05 10.82 -0.29
N ALA A 164 -3.31 11.04 -0.66
CA ALA A 164 -3.81 12.36 -1.00
C ALA A 164 -3.80 13.29 0.23
N GLU A 165 -4.27 12.81 1.39
CA GLU A 165 -4.21 13.58 2.64
C GLU A 165 -2.76 13.81 3.09
N GLN A 166 -1.87 12.84 2.88
CA GLN A 166 -0.44 12.98 3.13
C GLN A 166 0.19 14.12 2.33
N ALA A 167 -0.18 14.25 1.05
CA ALA A 167 0.35 15.24 0.13
C ALA A 167 -0.38 16.60 0.20
N ARG A 168 -1.49 16.69 0.95
CA ARG A 168 -2.30 17.90 1.02
C ARG A 168 -1.58 19.00 1.82
N GLU A 169 -1.40 20.16 1.20
CA GLU A 169 -0.81 21.33 1.85
C GLU A 169 -1.60 21.72 3.11
N GLY A 170 -0.88 21.99 4.20
CA GLY A 170 -1.48 22.31 5.51
C GLY A 170 -2.19 21.13 6.19
N SER A 171 -2.02 19.88 5.73
CA SER A 171 -2.55 18.73 6.46
C SER A 171 -1.84 18.56 7.81
N GLN A 172 -2.63 18.48 8.88
CA GLN A 172 -2.14 18.14 10.22
C GLN A 172 -1.77 16.65 10.35
N TYR A 173 -2.24 15.80 9.43
CA TYR A 173 -2.04 14.35 9.47
C TYR A 173 -0.93 13.88 8.54
N GLY A 174 -0.38 14.74 7.67
CA GLY A 174 0.49 14.29 6.59
C GLY A 174 1.76 13.58 7.07
N ALA A 175 2.45 14.13 8.06
CA ALA A 175 3.64 13.50 8.64
C ALA A 175 3.31 12.16 9.34
N LEU A 176 2.17 12.10 10.05
CA LEU A 176 1.69 10.88 10.71
C LEU A 176 1.40 9.79 9.68
N ILE A 177 0.63 10.10 8.64
CA ILE A 177 0.29 9.15 7.58
C ILE A 177 1.55 8.62 6.90
N LYS A 178 2.50 9.50 6.57
CA LYS A 178 3.78 9.12 5.97
C LYS A 178 4.53 8.08 6.82
N LYS A 179 4.62 8.31 8.14
CA LYS A 179 5.26 7.39 9.08
C LYS A 179 4.62 6.00 9.02
N TYR A 180 3.30 5.92 9.22
CA TYR A 180 2.58 4.66 9.26
C TYR A 180 2.66 3.89 7.92
N ILE A 181 2.55 4.60 6.78
CA ILE A 181 2.68 3.97 5.45
C ILE A 181 4.08 3.39 5.24
N THR A 182 5.12 4.16 5.59
CA THR A 182 6.53 3.74 5.41
C THR A 182 6.87 2.53 6.28
N GLU A 183 6.34 2.51 7.51
CA GLU A 183 6.49 1.41 8.47
C GLU A 183 5.57 0.21 8.18
N GLY A 184 4.69 0.30 7.17
CA GLY A 184 3.75 -0.76 6.81
C GLY A 184 2.64 -0.97 7.86
N GLN A 185 2.44 -0.02 8.76
CA GLN A 185 1.47 -0.08 9.85
C GLN A 185 0.09 0.42 9.43
N ILE A 186 -0.91 0.14 10.26
CA ILE A 186 -2.28 0.62 10.05
C ILE A 186 -2.42 2.02 10.63
N VAL A 187 -2.71 3.00 9.78
CA VAL A 187 -3.04 4.38 10.19
C VAL A 187 -4.22 4.36 11.17
N PRO A 188 -4.22 5.21 12.23
CA PRO A 188 -5.33 5.31 13.16
C PRO A 188 -6.70 5.35 12.46
N GLN A 189 -7.66 4.63 13.04
CA GLN A 189 -8.97 4.43 12.41
C GLN A 189 -9.70 5.76 12.22
N GLU A 190 -9.49 6.73 13.11
CA GLU A 190 -10.21 7.99 13.15
C GLU A 190 -9.99 8.77 11.86
N ILE A 191 -8.74 8.78 11.39
CA ILE A 191 -8.33 9.42 10.14
C ILE A 191 -8.92 8.66 8.95
N THR A 192 -8.73 7.35 8.90
CA THR A 192 -9.11 6.54 7.73
C THR A 192 -10.62 6.49 7.53
N VAL A 193 -11.38 6.29 8.62
CA VAL A 193 -12.85 6.28 8.60
C VAL A 193 -13.39 7.66 8.25
N GLN A 194 -12.80 8.74 8.79
CA GLN A 194 -13.23 10.10 8.46
C GLN A 194 -13.03 10.43 6.97
N LEU A 195 -11.86 10.10 6.40
CA LEU A 195 -11.59 10.32 4.98
C LEU A 195 -12.56 9.53 4.09
N LEU A 196 -12.84 8.26 4.43
CA LEU A 196 -13.81 7.45 3.70
C LEU A 196 -15.24 7.98 3.83
N LYS A 197 -15.65 8.36 5.05
CA LYS A 197 -16.98 8.97 5.31
C LYS A 197 -17.19 10.20 4.44
N GLN A 198 -16.23 11.13 4.42
CA GLN A 198 -16.29 12.35 3.61
C GLN A 198 -16.34 12.03 2.10
N ALA A 199 -15.54 11.06 1.64
CA ALA A 199 -15.51 10.65 0.25
C ALA A 199 -16.86 10.03 -0.20
N ILE A 200 -17.44 9.14 0.61
CA ILE A 200 -18.75 8.53 0.34
C ILE A 200 -19.82 9.62 0.35
N GLU A 201 -19.87 10.47 1.36
CA GLU A 201 -20.87 11.54 1.48
C GLU A 201 -20.81 12.51 0.29
N SER A 202 -19.62 12.91 -0.14
CA SER A 202 -19.42 13.77 -1.30
C SER A 202 -19.95 13.14 -2.59
N LYS A 203 -19.71 11.84 -2.79
CA LYS A 203 -20.18 11.10 -3.96
C LYS A 203 -21.68 10.81 -3.91
N TYR A 204 -22.21 10.58 -2.71
CA TYR A 204 -23.65 10.43 -2.49
C TYR A 204 -24.42 11.69 -2.86
N LYS A 205 -23.91 12.88 -2.49
CA LYS A 205 -24.47 14.17 -2.94
C LYS A 205 -24.47 14.35 -4.46
N GLN A 206 -23.64 13.59 -5.18
CA GLN A 206 -23.59 13.53 -6.65
C GLN A 206 -24.48 12.41 -7.23
N GLY A 207 -25.35 11.80 -6.42
CA GLY A 207 -26.28 10.74 -6.82
C GLY A 207 -25.64 9.35 -6.94
N LYS A 208 -24.46 9.12 -6.36
CA LYS A 208 -23.80 7.80 -6.37
C LYS A 208 -24.15 7.01 -5.13
N THR A 209 -24.59 5.76 -5.30
CA THR A 209 -25.06 4.92 -4.19
C THR A 209 -24.32 3.59 -4.06
N ARG A 210 -23.43 3.22 -5.00
CA ARG A 210 -22.71 1.94 -5.00
C ARG A 210 -21.22 2.17 -4.86
N PHE A 211 -20.60 1.60 -3.84
CA PHE A 211 -19.21 1.87 -3.46
C PHE A 211 -18.38 0.59 -3.32
N LEU A 212 -17.22 0.59 -3.96
CA LEU A 212 -16.13 -0.37 -3.73
C LEU A 212 -15.11 0.30 -2.83
N VAL A 213 -14.99 -0.17 -1.59
CA VAL A 213 -14.04 0.35 -0.62
C VAL A 213 -12.81 -0.56 -0.60
N ASP A 214 -11.78 -0.16 -1.33
CA ASP A 214 -10.56 -0.94 -1.57
C ASP A 214 -9.52 -0.75 -0.47
N GLY A 215 -9.05 -1.88 0.07
CA GLY A 215 -7.98 -1.91 1.05
C GLY A 215 -8.41 -1.38 2.41
N PHE A 216 -9.71 -1.46 2.73
CA PHE A 216 -10.31 -1.16 4.03
C PHE A 216 -11.54 -2.08 4.23
N PRO A 217 -11.85 -2.52 5.46
CA PRO A 217 -11.08 -2.34 6.71
C PRO A 217 -9.84 -3.22 6.79
N ARG A 218 -8.77 -2.74 7.45
CA ARG A 218 -7.52 -3.49 7.66
C ARG A 218 -7.28 -3.92 9.11
N LYS A 219 -8.15 -3.50 10.02
CA LYS A 219 -8.16 -3.82 11.44
C LYS A 219 -9.60 -3.85 11.94
N MET A 220 -9.86 -4.59 13.03
CA MET A 220 -11.21 -4.82 13.53
C MET A 220 -11.92 -3.56 14.04
N ASP A 221 -11.19 -2.67 14.70
CA ASP A 221 -11.71 -1.38 15.17
C ASP A 221 -12.27 -0.54 14.01
N GLN A 222 -11.53 -0.46 12.90
CA GLN A 222 -11.96 0.19 11.67
C GLN A 222 -13.27 -0.40 11.12
N ALA A 223 -13.39 -1.73 11.10
CA ALA A 223 -14.58 -2.42 10.59
C ALA A 223 -15.82 -2.07 11.43
N ILE A 224 -15.70 -2.22 12.75
CA ILE A 224 -16.78 -1.94 13.70
C ILE A 224 -17.19 -0.46 13.64
N THR A 225 -16.20 0.44 13.67
CA THR A 225 -16.45 1.88 13.63
C THR A 225 -17.13 2.27 12.32
N PHE A 226 -16.67 1.76 11.17
CA PHE A 226 -17.27 2.09 9.88
C PHE A 226 -18.72 1.63 9.77
N GLU A 227 -19.03 0.38 10.13
CA GLU A 227 -20.42 -0.12 10.06
C GLU A 227 -21.35 0.63 11.02
N LYS A 228 -20.83 1.09 12.16
CA LYS A 228 -21.57 1.89 13.13
C LYS A 228 -21.84 3.32 12.64
N VAL A 229 -20.85 4.00 12.07
CA VAL A 229 -20.92 5.46 11.83
C VAL A 229 -21.15 5.85 10.37
N VAL A 230 -20.82 4.97 9.43
CA VAL A 230 -20.92 5.25 7.98
C VAL A 230 -22.05 4.46 7.36
N ALA A 231 -21.88 3.14 7.20
CA ALA A 231 -22.85 2.26 6.58
C ALA A 231 -22.48 0.79 6.83
N PRO A 232 -23.46 -0.11 6.99
CA PRO A 232 -23.20 -1.55 6.99
C PRO A 232 -22.65 -1.99 5.63
N SER A 233 -21.78 -3.01 5.63
CA SER A 233 -21.30 -3.61 4.39
C SER A 233 -22.24 -4.72 3.90
N LYS A 234 -22.48 -4.79 2.59
CA LYS A 234 -23.22 -5.89 1.97
C LYS A 234 -22.43 -7.19 2.04
N PHE A 235 -21.20 -7.16 1.54
CA PHE A 235 -20.26 -8.26 1.60
C PHE A 235 -18.83 -7.76 1.41
N THR A 236 -17.88 -8.66 1.65
CA THR A 236 -16.44 -8.49 1.44
C THR A 236 -16.00 -9.33 0.26
N LEU A 237 -15.50 -8.70 -0.80
CA LEU A 237 -14.79 -9.35 -1.89
C LEU A 237 -13.32 -9.52 -1.48
N PHE A 238 -12.89 -10.77 -1.25
CA PHE A 238 -11.55 -11.09 -0.78
C PHE A 238 -10.69 -11.73 -1.88
N PHE A 239 -9.57 -11.09 -2.20
CA PHE A 239 -8.60 -11.60 -3.16
C PHE A 239 -7.54 -12.46 -2.47
N GLU A 240 -7.64 -13.77 -2.70
CA GLU A 240 -6.66 -14.76 -2.27
C GLU A 240 -5.49 -14.80 -3.24
N CYS A 241 -4.33 -14.36 -2.77
CA CYS A 241 -3.09 -14.46 -3.54
C CYS A 241 -1.99 -15.13 -2.73
N PRO A 242 -1.23 -16.05 -3.35
CA PRO A 242 0.04 -16.49 -2.81
C PRO A 242 1.00 -15.32 -2.60
N GLU A 243 1.71 -15.31 -1.47
CA GLU A 243 2.67 -14.25 -1.13
C GLU A 243 3.72 -14.03 -2.22
N LYS A 244 4.22 -15.12 -2.83
CA LYS A 244 5.19 -15.06 -3.94
C LYS A 244 4.67 -14.23 -5.13
N VAL A 245 3.39 -14.37 -5.48
CA VAL A 245 2.76 -13.61 -6.57
C VAL A 245 2.64 -12.14 -6.18
N MET A 246 2.20 -11.87 -4.95
CA MET A 246 2.12 -10.51 -4.42
C MET A 246 3.47 -9.81 -4.41
N LEU A 247 4.52 -10.49 -3.94
CA LEU A 247 5.87 -9.96 -3.87
C LEU A 247 6.38 -9.57 -5.26
N GLY A 248 6.25 -10.47 -6.25
CA GLY A 248 6.64 -10.18 -7.63
C GLY A 248 5.93 -8.94 -8.17
N ARG A 249 4.62 -8.83 -7.96
CA ARG A 249 3.82 -7.67 -8.39
C ARG A 249 4.23 -6.36 -7.71
N LEU A 250 4.55 -6.40 -6.42
CA LEU A 250 4.98 -5.22 -5.66
C LEU A 250 6.36 -4.73 -6.12
N LEU A 251 7.30 -5.64 -6.36
CA LEU A 251 8.63 -5.29 -6.87
C LEU A 251 8.56 -4.65 -8.27
N GLU A 252 7.74 -5.19 -9.18
CA GLU A 252 7.55 -4.55 -10.49
C GLU A 252 6.85 -3.19 -10.39
N ARG A 253 5.88 -3.06 -9.48
CA ARG A 253 5.19 -1.78 -9.27
C ARG A 253 6.13 -0.72 -8.68
N GLY A 254 7.00 -1.09 -7.75
CA GLY A 254 7.99 -0.18 -7.16
C GLY A 254 8.92 0.46 -8.20
N LYS A 255 9.21 -0.23 -9.31
CA LYS A 255 10.02 0.31 -10.42
C LYS A 255 9.32 1.42 -11.21
N THR A 256 7.99 1.50 -11.18
CA THR A 256 7.20 2.31 -12.11
C THR A 256 6.29 3.34 -11.43
N SER A 257 5.83 3.10 -10.21
CA SER A 257 4.76 3.90 -9.60
C SER A 257 5.21 5.06 -8.72
N GLY A 258 6.50 5.18 -8.39
CA GLY A 258 7.00 6.18 -7.44
C GLY A 258 6.44 6.03 -6.03
N ARG A 259 6.14 4.79 -5.59
CA ARG A 259 5.61 4.51 -4.25
C ARG A 259 6.74 4.18 -3.30
N ASP A 260 6.95 5.04 -2.31
CA ASP A 260 8.02 4.88 -1.30
C ASP A 260 7.89 3.56 -0.50
N ASP A 261 6.65 3.04 -0.35
CA ASP A 261 6.33 1.82 0.42
C ASP A 261 6.43 0.50 -0.38
N ASP A 262 6.84 0.56 -1.65
CA ASP A 262 7.05 -0.62 -2.52
C ASP A 262 8.54 -1.03 -2.58
N ASN A 263 9.30 -0.81 -1.50
CA ASN A 263 10.64 -1.38 -1.30
C ASN A 263 10.57 -2.70 -0.49
N ILE A 264 11.61 -3.55 -0.58
CA ILE A 264 11.59 -4.90 0.00
C ILE A 264 11.35 -4.92 1.52
N GLU A 265 11.87 -3.94 2.26
CA GLU A 265 11.71 -3.86 3.71
C GLU A 265 10.27 -3.50 4.09
N SER A 266 9.71 -2.48 3.45
CA SER A 266 8.31 -2.09 3.66
C SER A 266 7.34 -3.18 3.19
N ILE A 267 7.65 -3.89 2.09
CA ILE A 267 6.82 -5.01 1.61
C ILE A 267 6.71 -6.12 2.67
N LYS A 268 7.84 -6.53 3.26
CA LYS A 268 7.83 -7.54 4.34
C LYS A 268 6.99 -7.12 5.53
N LYS A 269 7.13 -5.85 5.96
CA LYS A 269 6.30 -5.28 7.04
C LYS A 269 4.82 -5.34 6.69
N ARG A 270 4.45 -4.97 5.45
CA ARG A 270 3.06 -4.98 4.98
C ARG A 270 2.47 -6.38 4.88
N PHE A 271 3.25 -7.40 4.50
CA PHE A 271 2.79 -8.79 4.56
C PHE A 271 2.52 -9.22 6.00
N LYS A 272 3.45 -8.94 6.92
CA LYS A 272 3.27 -9.24 8.34
C LYS A 272 2.01 -8.58 8.90
N THR A 273 1.84 -7.27 8.68
CA THR A 273 0.65 -6.54 9.12
C THR A 273 -0.64 -7.07 8.48
N PHE A 274 -0.60 -7.48 7.21
CA PHE A 274 -1.76 -8.07 6.56
C PHE A 274 -2.20 -9.37 7.26
N ILE A 275 -1.26 -10.27 7.55
CA ILE A 275 -1.56 -11.53 8.27
C ILE A 275 -1.99 -11.25 9.71
N ASP A 276 -1.21 -10.47 10.46
CA ASP A 276 -1.42 -10.28 11.89
C ASP A 276 -2.66 -9.43 12.20
N THR A 277 -3.02 -8.50 11.31
CA THR A 277 -4.02 -7.46 11.61
C THR A 277 -5.22 -7.49 10.66
N SER A 278 -5.01 -7.75 9.37
CA SER A 278 -6.09 -7.68 8.38
C SER A 278 -6.82 -9.01 8.16
N MET A 279 -6.12 -10.16 8.24
CA MET A 279 -6.78 -11.48 8.14
C MET A 279 -7.86 -11.72 9.21
N PRO A 280 -7.68 -11.33 10.48
CA PRO A 280 -8.75 -11.43 11.48
C PRO A 280 -10.06 -10.71 11.07
N VAL A 281 -9.96 -9.66 10.26
CA VAL A 281 -11.14 -8.94 9.73
C VAL A 281 -11.86 -9.78 8.69
N VAL A 282 -11.13 -10.48 7.83
CA VAL A 282 -11.71 -11.41 6.85
C VAL A 282 -12.42 -12.55 7.58
N GLU A 283 -11.76 -13.14 8.58
CA GLU A 283 -12.35 -14.21 9.41
C GLU A 283 -13.62 -13.75 10.15
N HIS A 284 -13.64 -12.50 10.62
CA HIS A 284 -14.81 -11.92 11.26
C HIS A 284 -16.01 -11.84 10.31
N PHE A 285 -15.83 -11.34 9.08
CA PHE A 285 -16.89 -11.29 8.09
C PHE A 285 -17.27 -12.68 7.54
N GLU A 286 -16.33 -13.62 7.55
CA GLU A 286 -16.60 -14.99 7.11
C GLU A 286 -17.53 -15.73 8.07
N LYS A 287 -17.36 -15.53 9.38
CA LYS A 287 -18.32 -16.01 10.40
C LYS A 287 -19.73 -15.49 10.19
N GLN A 288 -19.88 -14.36 9.49
CA GLN A 288 -21.18 -13.77 9.13
C GLN A 288 -21.67 -14.21 7.74
N SER A 289 -20.98 -15.13 7.06
CA SER A 289 -21.26 -15.51 5.66
C SER A 289 -21.23 -14.33 4.68
N LYS A 290 -20.44 -13.29 4.98
CA LYS A 290 -20.30 -12.07 4.17
C LYS A 290 -19.05 -12.05 3.29
N VAL A 291 -18.29 -13.13 3.17
CA VAL A 291 -17.04 -13.15 2.37
C VAL A 291 -17.26 -13.87 1.05
N VAL A 292 -16.78 -13.26 -0.03
CA VAL A 292 -16.70 -13.82 -1.38
C VAL A 292 -15.24 -13.92 -1.77
N ARG A 293 -14.71 -15.14 -1.86
CA ARG A 293 -13.30 -15.41 -2.12
C ARG A 293 -13.05 -15.55 -3.62
N VAL A 294 -12.01 -14.88 -4.13
CA VAL A 294 -11.56 -14.97 -5.52
C VAL A 294 -10.05 -15.13 -5.55
N ARG A 295 -9.57 -16.16 -6.26
CA ARG A 295 -8.13 -16.35 -6.50
C ARG A 295 -7.59 -15.29 -7.45
N CYS A 296 -6.38 -14.80 -7.19
CA CYS A 296 -5.74 -13.74 -7.99
C CYS A 296 -4.40 -14.11 -8.59
N ASP A 297 -4.09 -15.39 -8.77
CA ASP A 297 -2.83 -15.87 -9.33
C ASP A 297 -2.86 -16.12 -10.86
N GLU A 298 -3.94 -15.69 -11.52
CA GLU A 298 -4.14 -15.78 -12.97
C GLU A 298 -4.00 -14.41 -13.67
N PRO A 299 -4.00 -14.36 -15.02
CA PRO A 299 -4.06 -13.10 -15.77
C PRO A 299 -5.29 -12.26 -15.40
N VAL A 300 -5.16 -10.93 -15.56
CA VAL A 300 -6.16 -9.94 -15.12
C VAL A 300 -7.59 -10.25 -15.58
N ASP A 301 -7.77 -10.61 -16.85
CA ASP A 301 -9.10 -10.86 -17.41
C ASP A 301 -9.71 -12.20 -16.94
N ALA A 302 -8.88 -13.21 -16.67
CA ALA A 302 -9.34 -14.47 -16.08
C ALA A 302 -9.82 -14.24 -14.64
N VAL A 303 -9.02 -13.53 -13.82
CA VAL A 303 -9.42 -13.12 -12.47
C VAL A 303 -10.70 -12.28 -12.52
N TYR A 304 -10.84 -11.39 -13.50
CA TYR A 304 -12.04 -10.57 -13.64
C TYR A 304 -13.29 -11.39 -13.96
N SER A 305 -13.17 -12.39 -14.83
CA SER A 305 -14.26 -13.33 -15.12
C SER A 305 -14.71 -14.09 -13.87
N HIS A 306 -13.76 -14.47 -13.00
CA HIS A 306 -14.06 -15.06 -11.69
C HIS A 306 -14.76 -14.08 -10.75
N VAL A 307 -14.33 -12.81 -10.71
CA VAL A 307 -15.01 -11.75 -9.94
C VAL A 307 -16.45 -11.57 -10.42
N GLU A 308 -16.68 -11.40 -11.73
CA GLU A 308 -18.03 -11.20 -12.28
C GLU A 308 -18.95 -12.36 -11.94
N THR A 309 -18.45 -13.60 -12.07
CA THR A 309 -19.19 -14.80 -11.68
C THR A 309 -19.54 -14.80 -10.19
N ALA A 310 -18.58 -14.44 -9.34
CA ALA A 310 -18.74 -14.51 -7.89
C ALA A 310 -19.69 -13.44 -7.31
N ILE A 311 -19.81 -12.29 -7.98
CA ILE A 311 -20.65 -11.18 -7.52
C ILE A 311 -22.01 -11.12 -8.20
N LYS A 312 -22.24 -11.85 -9.30
CA LYS A 312 -23.43 -11.76 -10.15
C LYS A 312 -24.76 -11.76 -9.38
N ASP A 313 -24.89 -12.65 -8.40
CA ASP A 313 -26.13 -12.82 -7.62
C ASP A 313 -26.15 -11.99 -6.32
N LYS A 314 -25.15 -11.11 -6.13
CA LYS A 314 -24.94 -10.35 -4.88
C LYS A 314 -25.01 -8.82 -5.07
N ILE A 315 -25.02 -8.33 -6.30
CA ILE A 315 -24.92 -6.90 -6.62
C ILE A 315 -26.17 -6.30 -7.20
#